data_AF-A0A1V6CFH7-F1
#
_entry.id   AF-A0A1V6CFH7-F1
#
_cell.length_a   1.000
_cell.length_b   1.000
_cell.length_c   1.000
_cell.angle_alpha   90.00
_cell.angle_beta   90.00
_cell.angle_gamma   90.00
#
_symmetry.space_group_name_H-M   'P 1'
#
loop_
_entity.id
_entity.type
_entity.pdbx_description
1 polymer ?
#
loop_
_entity_poly.entity_id
_entity_poly.type
_entity_poly.pdbx_seq_one_letter_code
_entity_poly.pdbx_strand_id
1 'polypeptide(L)'
;MSLSININKVTDVLLADGWHKVKSFDLDSYEYVDPEWFESYNQKWILHKGGESKITATGFVFISDDPTEYGVTIKGPLSSIIAIKEKTEGR
;
A
#
# COMPACT_ATOMS: atom_id res chain seq x y z
N MET A 1 -9.85 -7.25 -19.09
CA MET A 1 -9.52 -8.36 -18.16
C MET A 1 -9.56 -7.82 -16.75
N SER A 2 -10.23 -8.51 -15.83
CA SER A 2 -10.21 -8.22 -14.39
C SER A 2 -9.70 -9.44 -13.66
N LEU A 3 -8.74 -9.26 -12.76
CA LEU A 3 -8.29 -10.28 -11.83
C LEU A 3 -8.88 -9.96 -10.47
N SER A 4 -9.63 -10.90 -9.89
CA SER A 4 -10.14 -10.75 -8.53
C SER A 4 -9.03 -11.09 -7.54
N ILE A 5 -8.73 -10.18 -6.64
CA ILE A 5 -7.77 -10.37 -5.54
C ILE A 5 -8.54 -10.31 -4.23
N ASN A 6 -8.34 -11.29 -3.35
CA ASN A 6 -8.91 -11.23 -2.00
C ASN A 6 -7.86 -10.66 -1.05
N ILE A 7 -7.99 -9.38 -0.71
CA ILE A 7 -7.04 -8.67 0.16
C ILE A 7 -6.80 -9.37 1.51
N ASN A 8 -7.80 -10.08 2.05
CA ASN A 8 -7.68 -10.80 3.31
C ASN A 8 -6.87 -12.11 3.20
N LYS A 9 -6.61 -12.57 1.97
CA LYS A 9 -5.79 -13.74 1.69
C LYS A 9 -4.36 -13.38 1.31
N VAL A 10 -4.03 -12.11 1.14
CA VAL A 10 -2.67 -11.67 0.78
C VAL A 10 -1.71 -11.96 1.94
N THR A 11 -0.65 -12.71 1.66
CA THR A 11 0.38 -13.07 2.65
C THR A 11 1.72 -12.42 2.35
N ASP A 12 1.99 -12.13 1.07
CA ASP A 12 3.25 -11.53 0.65
C ASP A 12 3.00 -10.52 -0.48
N VAL A 13 3.79 -9.46 -0.48
CA VAL A 13 3.83 -8.44 -1.53
C VAL A 13 5.24 -8.40 -2.13
N LEU A 14 5.34 -8.42 -3.46
CA LEU A 14 6.61 -8.24 -4.18
C LEU A 14 6.80 -6.76 -4.52
N LEU A 15 7.77 -6.14 -3.88
CA LEU A 15 8.26 -4.80 -4.20
C LEU A 15 9.55 -4.91 -5.04
N ALA A 16 10.10 -3.77 -5.47
CA ALA A 16 11.29 -3.73 -6.31
C ALA A 16 12.55 -4.33 -5.65
N ASP A 17 12.57 -4.38 -4.32
CA ASP A 17 13.66 -4.92 -3.50
C ASP A 17 13.46 -6.39 -3.09
N GLY A 18 12.24 -6.94 -3.19
CA GLY A 18 11.98 -8.34 -2.89
C GLY A 18 10.58 -8.62 -2.34
N TRP A 19 10.42 -9.84 -1.83
CA TRP A 19 9.18 -10.30 -1.20
C TRP A 19 9.11 -9.87 0.26
N HIS A 20 7.99 -9.27 0.64
CA HIS A 20 7.70 -8.81 1.99
C HIS A 20 6.52 -9.59 2.55
N LYS A 21 6.67 -10.20 3.74
CA LYS A 21 5.53 -10.82 4.44
C LYS A 21 4.65 -9.75 5.03
N VAL A 22 3.34 -9.91 4.88
CA VAL A 22 2.37 -8.93 5.36
C VAL A 22 1.41 -9.54 6.36
N LYS A 23 1.15 -8.79 7.42
CA LYS A 23 0.14 -9.12 8.44
C LYS A 23 -1.26 -8.69 8.00
N SER A 24 -1.34 -7.59 7.27
CA SER A 24 -2.58 -7.01 6.73
C SER A 24 -2.27 -6.23 5.46
N PHE A 25 -3.20 -6.21 4.51
CA PHE A 25 -3.07 -5.52 3.22
C PHE A 25 -4.36 -4.77 2.90
N ASP A 26 -4.25 -3.52 2.46
CA ASP A 26 -5.39 -2.68 2.12
C ASP A 26 -5.08 -1.76 0.92
N LEU A 27 -6.13 -1.29 0.25
CA LEU A 27 -6.09 -0.43 -0.94
C LEU A 27 -7.00 0.78 -0.73
N ASP A 28 -6.48 1.99 -0.93
CA ASP A 28 -7.28 3.21 -0.87
C ASP A 28 -6.66 4.31 -1.73
N SER A 29 -7.29 5.49 -1.76
CA SER A 29 -6.75 6.71 -2.34
C SER A 29 -5.42 7.05 -1.67
N TYR A 30 -4.39 7.25 -2.51
CA TYR A 30 -3.07 7.61 -2.02
C TYR A 30 -2.81 9.09 -2.17
N GLU A 31 -2.32 9.70 -1.10
CA GLU A 31 -2.08 11.14 -1.02
C GLU A 31 -0.75 11.38 -0.29
N TYR A 32 0.05 12.31 -0.81
CA TYR A 32 1.21 12.86 -0.11
C TYR A 32 0.79 14.08 0.69
N VAL A 33 1.24 14.17 1.93
CA VAL A 33 0.92 15.28 2.85
C VAL A 33 2.20 15.90 3.37
N ASP A 34 2.19 17.22 3.56
CA ASP A 34 3.27 17.95 4.24
C ASP A 34 2.92 18.13 5.73
N PRO A 35 3.70 17.56 6.66
CA PRO A 35 3.44 17.69 8.09
C PRO A 35 3.66 19.11 8.63
N GLU A 36 4.60 19.89 8.08
CA GLU A 36 4.87 21.26 8.57
C GLU A 36 3.71 22.22 8.27
N TRP A 37 2.95 21.93 7.21
CA TRP A 37 1.74 22.67 6.85
C TRP A 37 0.47 22.11 7.51
N PHE A 38 0.56 20.93 8.12
CA PHE A 38 -0.57 20.22 8.69
C PHE A 38 -1.05 20.81 10.03
N GLU A 39 -0.17 21.48 10.78
CA GLU A 39 -0.50 22.06 12.08
C GLU A 39 -1.02 23.50 12.01
N SER A 40 -0.77 24.22 10.90
CA SER A 40 -1.04 25.67 10.82
C SER A 40 -2.46 26.05 10.43
N TYR A 41 -3.19 25.16 9.76
CA TYR A 41 -4.58 25.34 9.40
C TYR A 41 -5.26 23.98 9.58
N ASN A 42 -6.49 23.94 10.07
CA ASN A 42 -7.31 22.74 10.30
C ASN A 42 -7.67 21.97 8.98
N GLN A 43 -6.84 22.08 7.95
CA GLN A 43 -6.95 21.50 6.63
C GLN A 43 -5.66 20.75 6.30
N LYS A 44 -5.80 19.48 5.94
CA LYS A 44 -4.69 18.67 5.44
C LYS A 44 -4.24 19.26 4.11
N TRP A 45 -3.06 19.87 4.07
CA TRP A 45 -2.46 20.31 2.82
C TRP A 45 -1.90 19.08 2.09
N ILE A 46 -2.72 18.57 1.18
CA ILE A 46 -2.36 17.44 0.34
C ILE A 46 -1.45 17.97 -0.77
N LEU A 47 -0.19 17.56 -0.73
CA LEU A 47 0.83 17.97 -1.70
C LEU A 47 0.53 17.41 -3.08
N HIS A 48 0.24 16.11 -3.14
CA HIS A 48 -0.14 15.42 -4.37
C HIS A 48 -1.22 14.39 -4.08
N LYS A 49 -2.25 14.37 -4.93
CA LYS A 49 -3.30 13.36 -4.91
C LYS A 49 -3.03 12.33 -5.99
N GLY A 50 -3.42 11.08 -5.71
CA GLY A 50 -3.53 10.07 -6.75
C GLY A 50 -4.34 10.60 -7.94
N GLY A 51 -3.73 10.64 -9.13
CA GLY A 51 -4.39 11.06 -10.37
C GLY A 51 -3.81 12.30 -11.06
N GLU A 52 -2.93 13.09 -10.42
CA GLU A 52 -2.16 14.10 -11.16
C GLU A 52 -1.11 13.40 -12.04
N SER A 53 -1.22 13.57 -13.36
CA SER A 53 -0.36 12.95 -14.38
C SER A 53 -0.55 11.44 -14.68
N LYS A 54 -1.79 10.94 -14.68
CA LYS A 54 -2.18 9.61 -15.24
C LYS A 54 -1.64 8.37 -14.50
N ILE A 55 -1.03 8.52 -13.32
CA ILE A 55 -0.72 7.39 -12.44
C ILE A 55 -1.97 7.04 -11.64
N THR A 56 -2.28 5.75 -11.54
CA THR A 56 -3.45 5.21 -10.83
C THR A 56 -3.55 5.78 -9.42
N ALA A 57 -4.73 6.33 -9.09
CA ALA A 57 -5.02 7.03 -7.84
C ALA A 57 -5.07 6.14 -6.59
N THR A 58 -4.95 4.83 -6.78
CA THR A 58 -4.97 3.83 -5.71
C THR A 58 -3.57 3.55 -5.21
N GLY A 59 -3.38 3.62 -3.90
CA GLY A 59 -2.20 3.11 -3.21
C GLY A 59 -2.50 1.82 -2.47
N PHE A 60 -1.45 1.30 -1.86
CA PHE A 60 -1.52 0.21 -0.93
C PHE A 60 -1.04 0.68 0.45
N VAL A 61 -1.47 -0.04 1.47
CA VAL A 61 -0.83 -0.06 2.78
C VAL A 61 -0.75 -1.49 3.27
N PHE A 62 0.38 -1.87 3.85
CA PHE A 62 0.50 -3.11 4.59
C PHE A 62 1.35 -2.95 5.84
N ILE A 63 1.14 -3.85 6.79
CA ILE A 63 1.96 -3.98 8.00
C ILE A 63 2.91 -5.14 7.80
N SER A 64 4.21 -4.89 7.90
CA SER A 64 5.23 -5.93 7.75
C SER A 64 5.16 -6.95 8.89
N ASP A 65 5.23 -8.22 8.51
CA ASP A 65 5.36 -9.38 9.40
C ASP A 65 6.79 -9.95 9.35
N ASP A 66 7.72 -9.27 8.67
CA ASP A 66 9.12 -9.65 8.66
C ASP A 66 9.75 -9.38 10.05
N PRO A 67 10.52 -10.31 10.64
CA PRO A 67 11.18 -10.10 11.93
C PRO A 67 12.05 -8.84 12.01
N THR A 68 12.62 -8.40 10.89
CA THR A 68 13.51 -7.23 10.82
C THR A 68 12.75 -5.90 10.75
N GLU A 69 11.49 -5.94 10.33
CA GLU A 69 10.62 -4.77 10.14
C GLU A 69 9.24 -4.97 10.78
N TYR A 70 9.16 -5.82 11.81
CA TYR A 70 7.88 -6.27 12.36
C TYR A 70 7.04 -5.08 12.85
N GLY A 71 5.83 -4.96 12.32
CA GLY A 71 4.90 -3.87 12.65
C GLY A 71 5.13 -2.57 11.89
N VAL A 72 6.16 -2.47 11.05
CA VAL A 72 6.39 -1.29 10.19
C VAL A 72 5.25 -1.19 9.17
N THR A 73 4.70 0.02 9.03
CA THR A 73 3.67 0.32 8.04
C THR A 73 4.31 0.81 6.75
N ILE A 74 4.09 0.09 5.66
CA ILE A 74 4.61 0.43 4.34
C ILE A 74 3.45 0.88 3.46
N LYS A 75 3.62 2.02 2.78
CA LYS A 75 2.60 2.64 1.92
C LYS A 75 3.22 3.09 0.61
N GLY A 76 2.46 3.01 -0.47
CA GLY A 76 2.93 3.50 -1.77
C GLY A 76 1.84 3.42 -2.84
N PRO A 77 2.14 3.86 -4.08
CA PRO A 77 1.20 3.71 -5.18
C PRO A 77 1.04 2.22 -5.52
N LEU A 78 -0.18 1.80 -5.90
CA LEU A 78 -0.47 0.40 -6.21
C LEU A 78 0.39 -0.13 -7.37
N SER A 79 0.81 0.75 -8.28
CA SER A 79 1.72 0.43 -9.37
C SER A 79 3.12 -0.04 -8.93
N SER A 80 3.52 0.18 -7.68
CA SER A 80 4.79 -0.30 -7.14
C SER A 80 4.76 -1.78 -6.74
N ILE A 81 3.58 -2.37 -6.62
CA ILE A 81 3.44 -3.81 -6.33
C ILE A 81 3.57 -4.58 -7.64
N ILE A 82 4.61 -5.41 -7.73
CA ILE A 82 4.89 -6.23 -8.91
C ILE A 82 4.00 -7.48 -8.90
N ALA A 83 3.82 -8.10 -7.73
CA ALA A 83 3.01 -9.30 -7.55
C ALA A 83 2.56 -9.46 -6.09
N ILE A 84 1.58 -10.33 -5.86
CA ILE A 84 1.14 -10.75 -4.53
C ILE A 84 1.14 -12.28 -4.42
N LYS A 85 1.23 -12.80 -3.19
CA LYS A 85 0.88 -14.19 -2.87
C LYS A 85 -0.40 -14.22 -2.05
N GLU A 86 -1.26 -15.17 -2.37
CA GLU A 86 -2.45 -15.46 -1.59
C GLU A 86 -2.32 -16.81 -0.87
N LYS A 87 -2.85 -16.91 0.33
CA LYS A 87 -3.03 -18.19 1.01
C LYS A 87 -4.10 -18.98 0.25
N THR A 88 -3.68 -20.04 -0.43
CA THR A 88 -4.62 -21.01 -1.01
C THR A 88 -5.37 -21.69 0.13
N GLU A 89 -6.71 -21.67 0.10
CA GLU A 89 -7.48 -22.58 0.94
C GLU A 89 -7.16 -24.00 0.45
N GLY A 90 -6.68 -24.85 1.38
CA GLY A 90 -6.32 -26.23 1.07
C GLY A 90 -7.47 -26.94 0.37
N ARG A 91 -7.15 -27.65 -0.71
CA ARG A 91 -8.05 -28.60 -1.36
C ARG A 91 -8.10 -29.90 -0.57
#